data_AF-A0A1Q3C0P0-F1
#
_entry.id   AF-A0A1Q3C0P0-F1
#
_cell.length_a   1.000
_cell.length_b   1.000
_cell.length_c   1.000
_cell.angle_alpha   90.00
_cell.angle_beta   90.00
_cell.angle_gamma   90.00
#
_symmetry.space_group_name_H-M   'P 1'
#
loop_
_entity.id
_entity.type
_entity.pdbx_description
1 polymer ?
#
loop_
_entity_poly.entity_id
_entity_poly.type
_entity_poly.pdbx_seq_one_letter_code
_entity_poly.pdbx_strand_id
1 'polypeptide(L)'
;SVEYNVSYVYHAMYAYFDRDNIALKGLAKFFKESSEEEREHAEKLMKYQNIRGGKVKLHSMLMPPSEFEHEEKGDALYAMELALSLEKLTNEKLL
;
A
#
# COMPACT_ATOMS: atom_id res chain seq x y z
N SER A 1 4.10 -2.98 11.26
CA SER A 1 3.43 -1.68 11.14
C SER A 1 2.26 -1.85 10.19
N VAL A 2 1.17 -1.11 10.38
CA VAL A 2 0.05 -1.07 9.41
C VAL A 2 0.58 -0.49 8.09
N GLU A 3 1.29 0.63 8.15
CA GLU A 3 1.90 1.32 7.00
C GLU A 3 2.78 0.41 6.12
N TYR A 4 3.58 -0.48 6.71
CA TYR A 4 4.41 -1.41 5.92
C TYR A 4 3.58 -2.43 5.13
N ASN A 5 2.44 -2.88 5.66
CA ASN A 5 1.56 -3.77 4.91
C ASN A 5 0.86 -3.02 3.77
N VAL A 6 0.43 -1.78 4.01
CA VAL A 6 -0.21 -0.95 2.99
C VAL A 6 0.77 -0.60 1.88
N SER A 7 2.00 -0.19 2.23
CA SER A 7 3.10 0.00 1.28
C SER A 7 3.33 -1.23 0.41
N TYR A 8 3.29 -2.44 0.99
CA TYR A 8 3.50 -3.68 0.25
C TYR A 8 2.32 -4.03 -0.69
N VAL A 9 1.08 -3.74 -0.27
CA VAL A 9 -0.11 -3.89 -1.13
C VAL A 9 -0.07 -2.90 -2.31
N TYR A 10 0.29 -1.63 -2.08
CA TYR A 10 0.46 -0.66 -3.16
C TYR A 10 1.58 -1.06 -4.12
N HIS A 11 2.67 -1.67 -3.62
CA HIS A 11 3.71 -2.19 -4.49
C HIS A 11 3.21 -3.34 -5.38
N ALA A 12 2.34 -4.21 -4.86
CA ALA A 12 1.72 -5.27 -5.64
C ALA A 12 0.77 -4.73 -6.71
N MET A 13 -0.01 -3.69 -6.40
CA MET A 13 -0.85 -2.98 -7.38
C MET A 13 0.00 -2.34 -8.48
N TYR A 14 1.11 -1.69 -8.13
CA TYR A 14 2.07 -1.18 -9.12
C TYR A 14 2.54 -2.30 -10.05
N ALA A 15 2.99 -3.43 -9.50
CA ALA A 15 3.47 -4.56 -10.28
C ALA A 15 2.39 -5.15 -11.22
N TYR A 16 1.12 -5.09 -10.83
CA TYR A 16 -0.01 -5.50 -11.68
C TYR A 16 -0.26 -4.50 -12.82
N PHE A 17 -0.38 -3.20 -12.52
CA PHE A 17 -0.68 -2.18 -13.53
C PHE A 17 0.48 -1.88 -14.48
N ASP A 18 1.71 -2.21 -14.09
CA ASP A 18 2.89 -2.05 -14.94
C ASP A 18 3.02 -3.16 -16.01
N ARG A 19 2.29 -4.28 -15.89
CA ARG A 19 2.29 -5.37 -16.88
C ARG A 19 1.94 -4.85 -18.27
N ASP A 20 2.54 -5.44 -19.30
CA ASP A 20 2.35 -5.05 -20.70
C ASP A 20 0.93 -5.28 -21.21
N ASN A 21 0.24 -6.30 -20.67
CA ASN A 21 -1.15 -6.63 -21.03
C ASN A 21 -2.21 -5.79 -20.31
N ILE A 22 -1.84 -5.06 -19.25
CA ILE A 22 -2.72 -4.11 -18.55
C ILE A 22 -2.42 -2.67 -19.00
N ALA A 23 -1.13 -2.30 -19.03
CA ALA A 23 -0.60 -1.06 -19.60
C ALA A 23 -1.19 0.26 -19.05
N LEU A 24 -1.78 0.27 -17.85
CA LEU A 24 -2.30 1.48 -17.20
C LEU A 24 -1.19 2.22 -16.45
N LYS A 25 -0.24 2.78 -17.20
CA LYS A 25 0.98 3.41 -16.65
C LYS A 25 0.73 4.56 -15.67
N GLY A 26 -0.40 5.28 -15.81
CA GLY A 26 -0.81 6.31 -14.84
C GLY A 26 -1.10 5.73 -13.45
N LEU A 27 -1.85 4.62 -13.40
CA LEU A 27 -2.13 3.90 -12.15
C LEU A 27 -0.87 3.23 -11.60
N ALA A 28 -0.06 2.64 -12.46
CA ALA A 28 1.22 2.06 -12.04
C ALA A 28 2.09 3.10 -11.33
N LYS A 29 2.24 4.30 -11.94
CA LYS A 29 2.99 5.40 -11.33
C LYS A 29 2.37 5.83 -9.98
N PHE A 30 1.06 6.02 -9.94
CA PHE A 30 0.34 6.39 -8.72
C PHE A 30 0.62 5.39 -7.58
N PHE A 31 0.40 4.10 -7.81
CA PHE A 31 0.61 3.07 -6.78
C PHE A 31 2.07 2.90 -6.37
N LYS A 32 3.02 3.18 -7.28
CA LYS A 32 4.44 3.21 -6.93
C LYS A 32 4.74 4.36 -5.96
N GLU A 33 4.25 5.57 -6.26
CA GLU A 33 4.43 6.75 -5.41
C GLU A 33 3.73 6.55 -4.04
N SER A 34 2.51 6.01 -4.02
CA SER A 34 1.79 5.68 -2.77
C SER A 34 2.52 4.61 -1.94
N SER A 35 3.11 3.60 -2.58
CA SER A 35 3.93 2.59 -1.89
C SER A 35 5.14 3.21 -1.18
N GLU A 36 5.79 4.18 -1.83
CA GLU A 36 6.93 4.92 -1.28
C GLU A 36 6.49 5.82 -0.11
N GLU A 37 5.38 6.56 -0.25
CA GLU A 37 4.82 7.42 0.80
C GLU A 37 4.47 6.63 2.07
N GLU A 38 3.79 5.49 1.93
CA GLU A 38 3.45 4.63 3.07
C GLU A 38 4.68 4.06 3.80
N ARG A 39 5.76 3.80 3.05
CA ARG A 39 7.03 3.40 3.67
C ARG A 39 7.65 4.54 4.46
N GLU A 40 7.57 5.78 3.96
CA GLU A 40 8.01 6.97 4.70
C GLU A 40 7.18 7.18 5.99
N HIS A 41 5.87 6.94 5.94
CA HIS A 41 5.01 6.94 7.13
C HIS A 41 5.49 5.92 8.17
N ALA A 42 5.79 4.69 7.76
CA ALA A 42 6.34 3.65 8.63
C ALA A 42 7.67 4.07 9.27
N GLU A 43 8.58 4.63 8.48
CA GLU A 43 9.89 5.10 8.95
C GLU A 43 9.77 6.25 9.95
N LYS A 44 8.81 7.16 9.73
CA LYS A 44 8.55 8.27 10.66
C LYS A 44 8.10 7.75 12.03
N LEU A 45 7.23 6.75 12.07
CA LEU A 45 6.82 6.08 13.31
C LEU A 45 7.98 5.34 13.99
N MET A 46 8.85 4.68 13.21
CA MET A 46 10.05 4.02 13.74
C MET A 46 11.02 5.02 14.37
N LYS A 47 11.28 6.14 13.68
CA LYS A 47 12.10 7.25 14.20
C LYS A 47 11.50 7.81 15.49
N TYR A 48 10.18 8.03 15.51
CA TYR A 48 9.49 8.50 16.71
C TYR A 48 9.61 7.53 17.88
N GLN A 49 9.43 6.22 17.64
CA GLN A 49 9.61 5.19 18.66
C GLN A 49 11.02 5.25 19.28
N ASN A 50 12.06 5.39 18.45
CA ASN A 50 13.44 5.52 18.93
C ASN A 50 13.67 6.81 19.73
N ILE A 51 13.11 7.95 19.29
CA ILE A 51 13.21 9.24 20.00
C ILE A 51 12.59 9.16 21.40
N ARG A 52 11.50 8.39 21.56
CA ARG A 52 10.83 8.19 22.84
C ARG A 52 11.49 7.14 23.73
N GLY A 53 12.64 6.59 23.32
CA GLY A 53 13.36 5.55 24.06
C GLY A 53 12.75 4.15 23.95
N GLY A 54 11.77 3.97 23.07
CA GLY A 54 11.20 2.67 22.77
C GLY A 54 12.10 1.85 21.84
N LYS A 55 11.74 0.57 21.66
CA LYS A 55 12.43 -0.34 20.74
C LYS A 55 11.49 -0.70 19.60
N VAL A 56 11.91 -0.44 18.37
CA VAL A 56 11.14 -0.86 17.19
C VAL A 56 11.08 -2.39 17.14
N LYS A 57 9.86 -2.91 16.96
CA LYS A 57 9.62 -4.33 16.65
C LYS A 57 8.94 -4.41 15.29
N LEU A 58 9.67 -4.89 14.30
CA LEU A 58 9.10 -5.18 12.98
C LEU A 58 8.38 -6.53 13.05
N HIS A 59 7.20 -6.58 12.46
CA HIS A 59 6.39 -7.79 12.37
C HIS A 59 6.41 -8.32 10.93
N SER A 60 6.10 -9.59 10.76
CA SER A 60 5.91 -10.19 9.44
C SER A 60 4.84 -9.42 8.65
N MET A 61 5.12 -9.18 7.37
CA MET A 61 4.14 -8.65 6.43
C MET A 61 3.34 -9.80 5.84
N LEU A 62 2.04 -9.57 5.63
CA LEU A 62 1.21 -10.54 4.92
C LEU A 62 1.50 -10.47 3.43
N MET A 63 1.38 -11.61 2.75
CA MET A 63 1.53 -11.65 1.30
C MET A 63 0.33 -10.93 0.66
N PRO A 64 0.55 -9.89 -0.15
CA PRO A 64 -0.53 -9.19 -0.83
C PRO A 64 -1.06 -10.03 -1.99
N PRO A 65 -2.31 -9.79 -2.44
CA PRO A 65 -2.80 -10.33 -3.69
C PRO A 65 -1.95 -9.80 -4.88
N SER A 66 -1.81 -10.62 -5.92
CA SER A 66 -1.05 -10.27 -7.13
C SER A 66 -1.92 -9.95 -8.34
N GLU A 67 -3.22 -10.27 -8.27
CA GLU A 67 -4.20 -10.05 -9.33
C GLU A 67 -5.29 -9.09 -8.82
N PHE A 68 -5.65 -8.13 -9.67
CA PHE A 68 -6.64 -7.09 -9.37
C PHE A 68 -7.70 -6.97 -10.48
N GLU A 69 -7.84 -8.00 -11.31
CA GLU A 69 -8.90 -8.07 -12.30
C GLU A 69 -10.27 -8.21 -11.62
N HIS A 70 -11.26 -7.49 -12.13
CA HIS A 70 -12.63 -7.57 -11.62
C HIS A 70 -13.62 -7.45 -12.78
N GLU A 71 -14.45 -8.48 -12.96
CA GLU A 71 -15.34 -8.62 -14.14
C GLU A 71 -16.33 -7.46 -14.30
N GLU A 72 -17.00 -7.05 -13.22
CA GLU A 72 -18.01 -5.98 -13.29
C GLU A 72 -17.44 -4.56 -13.25
N LYS A 73 -16.38 -4.32 -12.46
CA LYS A 73 -15.86 -2.98 -12.17
C LYS A 73 -14.71 -2.58 -13.10
N GLY A 74 -14.06 -3.56 -13.73
CA GLY A 74 -12.73 -3.38 -14.30
C GLY A 74 -11.66 -3.27 -13.21
N ASP A 75 -10.42 -3.49 -13.62
CA ASP A 75 -9.25 -3.47 -12.75
C ASP A 75 -8.97 -2.10 -12.13
N ALA A 76 -9.10 -1.02 -12.90
CA ALA A 76 -8.82 0.34 -12.47
C ALA A 76 -9.75 0.81 -11.33
N LEU A 77 -11.06 0.65 -11.51
CA LEU A 77 -12.05 1.08 -10.49
C LEU A 77 -11.92 0.21 -9.24
N TYR A 78 -11.79 -1.10 -9.41
CA TYR A 78 -11.61 -2.02 -8.29
C TYR A 78 -10.37 -1.68 -7.46
N ALA A 79 -9.23 -1.42 -8.10
CA ALA A 79 -8.01 -1.05 -7.38
C ALA A 79 -8.14 0.28 -6.63
N MET A 80 -8.81 1.28 -7.20
CA MET A 80 -9.03 2.56 -6.52
C MET A 80 -10.00 2.45 -5.34
N GLU A 81 -11.04 1.62 -5.43
CA GLU A 81 -11.92 1.32 -4.29
C GLU A 81 -11.18 0.56 -3.19
N LEU A 82 -10.31 -0.37 -3.57
CA LEU A 82 -9.46 -1.10 -2.62
C LEU A 82 -8.47 -0.14 -1.93
N ALA A 83 -7.83 0.76 -2.68
CA ALA A 83 -6.98 1.81 -2.13
C ALA A 83 -7.74 2.68 -1.12
N LEU A 84 -8.93 3.18 -1.48
CA LEU A 84 -9.78 3.96 -0.58
C LEU A 84 -10.14 3.19 0.69
N SER A 85 -10.38 1.88 0.58
CA SER A 85 -10.70 1.03 1.72
C SER A 85 -9.51 0.82 2.65
N LEU A 86 -8.30 0.68 2.08
CA LEU A 86 -7.05 0.61 2.84
C LEU A 86 -6.78 1.92 3.58
N GLU A 87 -6.93 3.07 2.93
CA GLU A 87 -6.76 4.38 3.58
C GLU A 87 -7.72 4.59 4.75
N LYS A 88 -8.99 4.19 4.60
CA LYS A 88 -9.97 4.24 5.69
C LYS A 88 -9.56 3.35 6.87
N LEU A 89 -9.09 2.13 6.59
CA LEU A 89 -8.62 1.20 7.61
C LEU A 89 -7.37 1.76 8.32
N THR A 90 -6.42 2.34 7.59
CA THR A 90 -5.24 2.99 8.17
C THR A 90 -5.67 4.12 9.09
N ASN A 91 -6.58 4.98 8.65
CA ASN A 91 -7.11 6.08 9.46
C ASN A 91 -7.79 5.59 10.75
N GLU A 92 -8.58 4.51 10.69
CA GLU A 92 -9.16 3.88 11.89
C GLU A 92 -8.10 3.32 12.86
N LYS A 93 -6.91 2.95 12.37
CA LYS A 93 -5.80 2.47 13.21
C LYS A 93 -4.94 3.58 13.79
N LEU A 94 -5.06 4.80 13.26
CA LEU A 94 -4.37 5.99 13.78
C LEU A 94 -5.13 6.67 14.93
N LEU A 95 -6.44 6.42 15.06
CA LEU A 95 -7.32 6.91 16.13
C LEU A 95 -7.29 6.01 17.37
#